data_AF-A0A1G8D8U0-F1
#
_entry.id   AF-A0A1G8D8U0-F1
#
_cell.length_a   1.000
_cell.length_b   1.000
_cell.length_c   1.000
_cell.angle_alpha   90.00
_cell.angle_beta   90.00
_cell.angle_gamma   90.00
#
_symmetry.space_group_name_H-M   'P 1'
#
loop_
_entity.id
_entity.type
_entity.pdbx_description
1 polymer ?
#
loop_
_entity_poly.entity_id
_entity_poly.type
_entity_poly.pdbx_seq_one_letter_code
_entity_poly.pdbx_strand_id
1 'polypeptide(L)' 'MPDFKNWIADVKDDHPTLKPFINRLDKFFSESGFNSSAFEKAVTKGLSEAENKAVESFTYKQNVESK' A
#
# COMPACT_ATOMS: atom_id res chain seq x y z
N MET A 1 -10.33 -24.49 8.19
CA MET A 1 -9.63 -23.20 8.33
C MET A 1 -10.67 -22.10 8.16
N PRO A 2 -10.70 -21.06 9.02
CA PRO A 2 -11.54 -19.90 8.75
C PRO A 2 -11.19 -19.38 7.36
N ASP A 3 -12.19 -19.18 6.51
CA ASP A 3 -12.00 -18.61 5.18
C ASP A 3 -11.37 -17.23 5.35
N PHE A 4 -10.23 -17.00 4.72
CA PHE A 4 -9.51 -15.73 4.78
C PHE A 4 -10.41 -14.54 4.39
N LYS A 5 -11.42 -14.79 3.53
CA LYS A 5 -12.44 -13.79 3.19
C LYS A 5 -13.30 -13.37 4.39
N ASN A 6 -13.65 -14.31 5.26
CA ASN A 6 -14.41 -14.03 6.47
C ASN A 6 -13.55 -13.23 7.45
N TRP A 7 -12.28 -13.61 7.63
CA TRP A 7 -11.35 -12.82 8.46
C TRP A 7 -11.20 -11.38 7.94
N ILE A 8 -11.09 -11.18 6.62
CA ILE A 8 -11.05 -9.83 6.03
C ILE A 8 -12.33 -9.04 6.29
N ALA A 9 -13.50 -9.68 6.22
CA ALA A 9 -14.77 -9.03 6.52
C ALA A 9 -14.85 -8.62 7.99
N ASP A 10 -14.51 -9.52 8.90
CA ASP A 10 -14.53 -9.30 10.35
C ASP A 10 -13.60 -8.14 10.73
N VAL A 11 -12.36 -8.11 10.21
CA VAL A 11 -11.41 -7.02 10.50
C VAL A 11 -11.87 -5.67 9.94
N LYS A 12 -12.59 -5.64 8.82
CA LYS A 12 -13.15 -4.39 8.26
C LYS A 12 -14.24 -3.81 9.17
N ASP A 13 -15.02 -4.68 9.81
CA ASP A 13 -16.14 -4.29 10.66
C ASP A 13 -15.67 -3.91 12.08
N ASP A 14 -14.73 -4.67 12.64
CA ASP A 14 -14.15 -4.39 13.97
C ASP A 14 -13.24 -3.14 13.97
N HIS A 15 -12.59 -2.86 12.84
CA HIS A 15 -11.65 -1.75 12.69
C HIS A 15 -11.91 -0.96 11.41
N PRO A 16 -12.95 -0.09 11.39
CA PRO A 16 -13.33 0.68 10.20
C PRO A 16 -12.21 1.61 9.70
N THR A 17 -11.27 2.01 10.56
CA THR A 17 -10.07 2.78 10.20
C THR A 17 -9.10 2.01 9.31
N LEU A 18 -9.11 0.66 9.37
CA LEU A 18 -8.29 -0.21 8.55
C LEU A 18 -8.94 -0.53 7.20
N LYS A 19 -10.23 -0.23 7.02
CA LYS A 19 -10.98 -0.49 5.78
C LYS A 19 -10.26 0.00 4.50
N PRO A 20 -9.65 1.21 4.45
CA PRO A 20 -8.91 1.65 3.27
C PRO A 20 -7.68 0.79 2.98
N PHE A 21 -6.96 0.35 4.01
CA PHE A 21 -5.80 -0.52 3.88
C PHE A 21 -6.21 -1.92 3.38
N ILE A 22 -7.24 -2.51 4.00
CA ILE A 22 -7.71 -3.84 3.64
C ILE A 22 -8.28 -3.85 2.21
N ASN A 23 -8.98 -2.79 1.79
CA ASN A 23 -9.45 -2.67 0.40
C ASN A 23 -8.31 -2.58 -0.62
N ARG A 24 -7.12 -2.10 -0.23
CA ARG A 24 -5.93 -2.14 -1.09
C ARG A 24 -5.34 -3.54 -1.13
N LEU A 25 -5.34 -4.25 0.01
CA LEU A 25 -4.87 -5.63 0.10
C LEU A 25 -5.73 -6.60 -0.73
N ASP A 26 -7.05 -6.40 -0.75
CA ASP A 26 -8.03 -7.25 -1.45
C ASP A 26 -7.68 -7.51 -2.92
N LYS A 27 -7.06 -6.52 -3.59
CA LYS A 27 -6.63 -6.61 -4.99
C LYS A 27 -5.53 -7.66 -5.25
N PHE A 28 -4.85 -8.12 -4.20
CA PHE A 28 -3.81 -9.13 -4.28
C PHE A 28 -4.33 -10.52 -3.94
N PHE A 29 -5.63 -10.67 -3.66
CA PHE A 29 -6.26 -11.96 -3.42
C PHE A 29 -7.16 -12.34 -4.58
N SER A 30 -7.10 -13.60 -4.98
CA SER A 30 -7.98 -14.23 -5.97
C SER A 30 -8.55 -15.53 -5.42
N GLU A 31 -9.42 -16.18 -6.19
CA GLU A 31 -9.93 -17.52 -5.84
C GLU A 31 -8.82 -18.56 -5.68
N SER A 32 -7.69 -18.36 -6.38
CA SER A 32 -6.47 -19.15 -6.27
C SER A 32 -5.57 -18.80 -5.07
N GLY A 33 -5.94 -17.79 -4.27
CA GLY A 33 -5.21 -17.38 -3.06
C GLY A 33 -4.48 -16.04 -3.20
N PHE A 34 -3.42 -15.85 -2.40
CA PHE A 34 -2.65 -14.62 -2.34
C PHE A 34 -1.59 -14.53 -3.44
N ASN A 35 -1.60 -13.44 -4.20
CA ASN A 35 -0.61 -13.13 -5.22
C ASN A 35 0.55 -12.31 -4.62
N SER A 36 1.48 -13.02 -3.95
CA SER A 36 2.65 -12.41 -3.31
C SER A 36 3.51 -11.60 -4.29
N SER A 37 3.73 -12.10 -5.51
CA SER A 37 4.55 -11.40 -6.50
C SER A 37 3.96 -10.05 -6.91
N ALA A 38 2.63 -9.97 -7.10
CA ALA A 38 1.96 -8.72 -7.41
C ALA A 38 2.02 -7.74 -6.23
N PHE A 39 1.86 -8.24 -5.01
CA PHE A 39 1.99 -7.45 -3.79
C PHE A 39 3.39 -6.85 -3.63
N GLU A 40 4.44 -7.68 -3.73
CA GLU A 40 5.83 -7.24 -3.61
C GLU A 40 6.18 -6.19 -4.65
N LYS A 41 5.76 -6.36 -5.91
CA LYS A 41 5.96 -5.36 -6.96
C LYS A 41 5.29 -4.03 -6.63
N ALA A 42 4.06 -4.07 -6.11
CA ALA A 42 3.33 -2.86 -5.73
C ALA A 42 4.00 -2.14 -4.55
N VAL A 43 4.49 -2.89 -3.55
CA VAL A 43 5.23 -2.35 -2.41
C VAL A 43 6.53 -1.69 -2.87
N THR A 44 7.35 -2.39 -3.65
CA THR A 44 8.62 -1.87 -4.18
C THR A 44 8.41 -0.61 -5.02
N LYS A 45 7.38 -0.60 -5.88
CA LYS A 45 7.03 0.58 -6.67
C LYS A 45 6.64 1.76 -5.77
N GLY A 46 5.79 1.53 -4.78
CA GLY A 46 5.37 2.56 -3.83
C GLY A 46 6.52 3.15 -3.02
N LEU A 47 7.47 2.30 -2.60
CA LEU A 47 8.71 2.73 -1.93
C LEU A 47 9.54 3.65 -2.84
N SER A 48 9.79 3.23 -4.08
CA SER A 48 10.56 4.02 -5.04
C SER A 48 9.89 5.36 -5.37
N GLU A 49 8.57 5.41 -5.49
CA GLU A 49 7.83 6.66 -5.68
C GLU A 49 7.94 7.60 -4.48
N ALA A 50 7.91 7.06 -3.25
CA ALA A 50 8.08 7.84 -2.03
C ALA A 50 9.50 8.41 -1.91
N GLU A 51 10.51 7.60 -2.24
CA GLU A 51 11.92 8.01 -2.29
C GLU A 51 12.12 9.14 -3.31
N ASN A 52 11.62 8.98 -4.54
CA ASN A 52 11.74 10.00 -5.58
C ASN A 52 11.05 11.31 -5.19
N LYS A 53 9.85 11.26 -4.60
CA LYS A 53 9.15 12.45 -4.09
C LYS A 53 9.91 13.14 -2.97
N ALA A 54 10.55 12.38 -2.08
CA ALA A 54 11.40 12.93 -1.04
C ALA A 54 12.60 13.67 -1.66
N VAL A 55 13.29 13.04 -2.61
CA VAL A 55 14.40 13.65 -3.36
C VAL A 55 13.94 14.94 -4.04
N GLU A 56 12.88 14.92 -4.83
CA GLU A 56 12.31 16.10 -5.50
C GLU A 56 12.00 17.24 -4.52
N SER A 57 11.46 16.91 -3.35
CA SER A 57 11.16 17.90 -2.30
C SER A 57 12.41 18.53 -1.70
N PHE A 58 13.53 17.80 -1.59
CA PHE A 58 14.82 18.34 -1.17
C PHE A 58 15.43 19.23 -2.25
N THR A 59 15.42 18.80 -3.52
CA THR A 59 15.98 19.57 -4.63
C THR A 59 15.20 20.87 -4.86
N TYR A 60 13.87 20.85 -4.69
CA TYR A 60 13.04 22.05 -4.78
C TYR A 60 13.41 23.07 -3.70
N LYS A 61 13.58 22.65 -2.43
CA LYS A 61 13.92 23.57 -1.33
C LYS A 61 15.28 24.25 -1.53
N GLN A 62 16.30 23.51 -1.99
CA GLN A 62 17.61 24.10 -2.28
C GLN A 62 17.56 25.16 -3.39
N ASN A 63 16.73 24.95 -4.42
CA ASN A 63 16.57 25.90 -5.52
C ASN A 63 15.83 27.19 -5.12
N VAL A 64 15.01 27.17 -4.06
CA VAL A 64 14.31 28.36 -3.55
C VAL A 64 15.20 29.16 -2.60
N GLU A 65 16.07 28.52 -1.82
CA GLU A 65 17.01 29.19 -0.90
C GLU A 65 18.25 29.77 -1.59
N SER A 66 18.55 29.35 -2.82
CA SER A 66 19.73 29.79 -3.59
C SER A 66 19.45 30.99 -4.53
N LYS A 67 18.28 31.63 -4.43
CA LYS A 67 17.85 32.80 -5.23
C LYS A 67 17.65 34.02 -4.34
#